data_AF-A0AAD7QQ43-F1
#
_entry.id   AF-A0AAD7QQ43-F1
#
_cell.length_a   1.000
_cell.length_b   1.000
_cell.length_c   1.000
_cell.angle_alpha   90.00
_cell.angle_beta   90.00
_cell.angle_gamma   90.00
#
_symmetry.space_group_name_H-M   'P 1'
#
loop_
_entity.id
_entity.type
_entity.pdbx_description
1 polymer ?
#
loop_
_entity_poly.entity_id
_entity_poly.type
_entity_poly.pdbx_seq_one_letter_code
_entity_poly.pdbx_strand_id
1 'polypeptide(L)'
;MKFLTLATLAALATGVLAVTKNVTLKVKSDDAIIDGMGLSSIHEGAAINYVFLGIGSEDLVYETTNSTIYDPNFIQGFPFYLQIWGNLVIVAVGVTDVAQFRVGPNSYLSVNGSENGFYAAKNTNDPYNYSSAQYQALYYADESDAPEGSIPFTIYVDSSESNVTSVAATTTATSAMPSITTASYSNASITSMNSTATATTPAQFTGAAALNQISGVLLVGALGLAMLL
;
A
#
# COMPACT_ATOMS: atom_id res chain seq x y z
N MET A 1 -51.10 -29.86 31.68
CA MET A 1 -50.13 -28.75 31.55
C MET A 1 -49.07 -29.19 30.56
N LYS A 2 -48.95 -28.53 29.39
CA LYS A 2 -47.92 -28.81 28.38
C LYS A 2 -46.81 -27.77 28.56
N PHE A 3 -45.63 -28.20 28.99
CA PHE A 3 -44.47 -27.34 29.11
C PHE A 3 -43.80 -27.25 27.73
N LEU A 4 -43.79 -26.04 27.15
CA LEU A 4 -42.95 -25.74 25.99
C LEU A 4 -41.55 -25.37 26.52
N THR A 5 -40.57 -26.21 26.23
CA THR A 5 -39.15 -25.92 26.48
C THR A 5 -38.61 -25.13 25.29
N LEU A 6 -38.32 -23.84 25.47
CA LEU A 6 -37.54 -23.07 24.51
C LEU A 6 -36.06 -23.42 24.70
N ALA A 7 -35.46 -24.07 23.70
CA ALA A 7 -34.02 -24.24 23.62
C ALA A 7 -33.41 -22.99 22.97
N THR A 8 -32.77 -22.15 23.79
CA THR A 8 -32.03 -20.98 23.32
C THR A 8 -30.70 -21.45 22.72
N LEU A 9 -30.56 -21.37 21.41
CA LEU A 9 -29.30 -21.66 20.71
C LEU A 9 -28.41 -20.42 20.77
N ALA A 10 -27.43 -20.42 21.67
CA ALA A 10 -26.39 -19.40 21.71
C ALA A 10 -25.41 -19.63 20.56
N ALA A 11 -25.49 -18.82 19.51
CA ALA A 11 -24.49 -18.81 18.45
C ALA A 11 -23.21 -18.15 18.98
N LEU A 12 -22.11 -18.92 19.12
CA LEU A 12 -20.79 -18.35 19.33
C LEU A 12 -20.34 -17.67 18.03
N ALA A 13 -20.34 -16.34 18.01
CA ALA A 13 -19.68 -15.58 16.95
C ALA A 13 -18.16 -15.75 17.14
N THR A 14 -17.53 -16.62 16.34
CA THR A 14 -16.07 -16.65 16.23
C THR A 14 -15.64 -15.38 15.51
N GLY A 15 -15.10 -14.41 16.25
CA GLY A 15 -14.42 -13.27 15.65
C GLY A 15 -13.18 -13.75 14.91
N VAL A 16 -13.09 -13.48 13.61
CA VAL A 16 -11.84 -13.64 12.87
C VAL A 16 -10.91 -12.53 13.34
N LEU A 17 -9.80 -12.90 13.98
CA LEU A 17 -8.75 -11.95 14.33
C LEU A 17 -8.00 -11.59 13.06
N ALA A 18 -7.78 -10.29 12.87
CA ALA A 18 -6.89 -9.79 11.84
C ALA A 18 -5.49 -10.40 12.03
N VAL A 19 -5.05 -11.21 11.06
CA VAL A 19 -3.70 -11.75 11.05
C VAL A 19 -2.86 -10.82 10.20
N THR A 20 -1.91 -10.14 10.85
CA THR A 20 -0.85 -9.36 10.21
C THR A 20 0.41 -10.20 10.09
N LYS A 21 1.17 -9.97 9.02
CA LYS A 21 2.47 -10.60 8.76
C LYS A 21 3.47 -9.54 8.33
N ASN A 22 4.69 -9.57 8.87
CA ASN A 22 5.78 -8.78 8.33
C ASN A 22 6.25 -9.41 7.03
N VAL A 23 6.34 -8.60 5.98
CA VAL A 23 6.67 -9.06 4.64
C VAL A 23 7.67 -8.11 4.00
N THR A 24 8.48 -8.66 3.11
CA THR A 24 9.21 -7.90 2.10
C THR A 24 8.79 -8.37 0.72
N LEU A 25 8.85 -7.48 -0.27
CA LEU A 25 8.46 -7.79 -1.64
C LEU A 25 9.70 -7.91 -2.52
N LYS A 26 9.73 -8.97 -3.33
CA LYS A 26 10.84 -9.28 -4.24
C LYS A 26 10.31 -9.60 -5.63
N VAL A 27 11.14 -9.32 -6.62
CA VAL A 27 10.86 -9.52 -8.04
C VAL A 27 11.22 -10.95 -8.42
N LYS A 28 10.33 -11.59 -9.19
CA LYS A 28 10.61 -12.81 -9.94
C LYS A 28 10.40 -12.52 -11.43
N SER A 29 11.45 -12.70 -12.23
CA SER A 29 11.44 -12.43 -13.68
C SER A 29 12.31 -13.44 -14.42
N ASP A 30 12.08 -13.57 -15.73
CA ASP A 30 12.97 -14.29 -16.64
C ASP A 30 14.19 -13.45 -17.03
N ASP A 31 14.14 -12.13 -16.81
CA ASP A 31 15.27 -11.24 -16.99
C ASP A 31 16.17 -11.24 -15.75
N ALA A 32 17.39 -11.76 -15.92
CA ALA A 32 18.38 -11.89 -14.86
C ALA A 32 18.88 -10.54 -14.30
N ILE A 33 18.64 -9.41 -14.97
CA ILE A 33 19.00 -8.08 -14.47
C ILE A 33 18.11 -7.72 -13.29
N ILE A 34 16.82 -8.09 -13.31
CA ILE A 34 15.86 -7.70 -12.27
C ILE A 34 15.39 -8.87 -11.40
N ASP A 35 15.61 -10.12 -11.79
CA ASP A 35 15.23 -11.29 -10.99
C ASP A 35 15.90 -11.24 -9.60
N GLY A 36 15.09 -11.39 -8.56
CA GLY A 36 15.52 -11.35 -7.16
C GLY A 36 15.71 -9.94 -6.58
N MET A 37 15.53 -8.87 -7.36
CA MET A 37 15.58 -7.50 -6.82
C MET A 37 14.45 -7.27 -5.80
N GLY A 38 14.72 -6.46 -4.80
CA GLY A 38 13.72 -6.02 -3.84
C GLY A 38 12.89 -4.85 -4.36
N LEU A 39 11.68 -4.69 -3.82
CA LEU A 39 10.85 -3.51 -4.03
C LEU A 39 10.95 -2.60 -2.80
N SER A 40 11.18 -1.32 -3.06
CA SER A 40 11.21 -0.29 -2.02
C SER A 40 10.66 1.02 -2.57
N SER A 41 9.96 1.77 -1.73
CA SER A 41 9.39 3.05 -2.12
C SER A 41 10.37 4.22 -1.88
N ILE A 42 10.35 5.20 -2.78
CA ILE A 42 11.08 6.47 -2.66
C ILE A 42 10.05 7.60 -2.56
N HIS A 43 10.25 8.50 -1.60
CA HIS A 43 9.34 9.62 -1.37
C HIS A 43 9.51 10.70 -2.44
N GLU A 44 8.45 10.91 -3.23
CA GLU A 44 8.43 11.90 -4.32
C GLU A 44 7.56 13.14 -3.97
N GLY A 45 7.15 13.29 -2.71
CA GLY A 45 6.31 14.39 -2.23
C GLY A 45 4.82 14.05 -2.17
N ALA A 46 4.00 15.00 -1.68
CA ALA A 46 2.54 14.90 -1.58
C ALA A 46 1.98 13.63 -0.91
N ALA A 47 2.76 13.03 0.02
CA ALA A 47 2.44 11.75 0.66
C ALA A 47 2.29 10.56 -0.32
N ILE A 48 3.00 10.61 -1.44
CA ILE A 48 3.10 9.53 -2.43
C ILE A 48 4.55 9.08 -2.49
N ASN A 49 4.76 7.78 -2.33
CA ASN A 49 6.05 7.14 -2.52
C ASN A 49 5.97 6.21 -3.72
N TYR A 50 6.85 6.36 -4.70
CA TYR A 50 6.84 5.53 -5.89
C TYR A 50 7.71 4.30 -5.65
N VAL A 51 7.27 3.14 -6.14
CA VAL A 51 7.99 1.88 -5.91
C VAL A 51 9.04 1.67 -6.99
N PHE A 52 10.27 1.39 -6.57
CA PHE A 52 11.40 1.09 -7.43
C PHE A 52 12.01 -0.27 -7.09
N LEU A 53 12.66 -0.87 -8.09
CA LEU A 53 13.42 -2.10 -7.96
C LEU A 53 14.86 -1.77 -7.53
N GLY A 54 15.40 -2.54 -6.58
CA GLY A 54 16.75 -2.35 -6.06
C GLY A 54 17.32 -3.57 -5.36
N ILE A 55 18.48 -3.39 -4.73
CA ILE A 55 19.17 -4.47 -3.98
C ILE A 55 18.44 -4.78 -2.66
N GLY A 56 17.78 -3.79 -2.07
CA GLY A 56 17.01 -3.94 -0.84
C GLY A 56 15.51 -4.02 -1.08
N SER A 57 14.78 -4.53 -0.09
CA SER A 57 13.32 -4.46 -0.01
C SER A 57 12.94 -3.63 1.21
N GLU A 58 11.84 -2.90 1.14
CA GLU A 58 11.26 -2.23 2.32
C GLU A 58 10.47 -3.23 3.19
N ASP A 59 10.48 -3.01 4.50
CA ASP A 59 9.72 -3.81 5.47
C ASP A 59 8.26 -3.33 5.50
N LEU A 60 7.34 -4.22 5.16
CA LEU A 60 5.90 -3.95 5.09
C LEU A 60 5.12 -4.90 6.00
N VAL A 61 3.85 -4.58 6.19
CA VAL A 61 2.88 -5.43 6.87
C VAL A 61 1.79 -5.84 5.89
N TYR A 62 1.58 -7.14 5.75
CA TYR A 62 0.40 -7.70 5.08
C TYR A 62 -0.67 -8.03 6.12
N GLU A 63 -1.84 -7.39 6.01
CA GLU A 63 -3.03 -7.73 6.77
C GLU A 63 -3.94 -8.61 5.90
N THR A 64 -4.24 -9.80 6.41
CA THR A 64 -4.92 -10.86 5.66
C THR A 64 -6.43 -10.69 5.51
N THR A 65 -7.11 -10.03 6.46
CA THR A 65 -8.57 -9.83 6.47
C THR A 65 -9.02 -8.92 5.33
N ASN A 66 -8.33 -7.80 5.14
CA ASN A 66 -8.60 -6.76 4.15
C ASN A 66 -7.75 -6.95 2.90
N SER A 67 -6.76 -7.87 2.94
CA SER A 67 -5.82 -8.11 1.85
C SER A 67 -5.09 -6.81 1.46
N THR A 68 -4.50 -6.18 2.47
CA THR A 68 -3.78 -4.89 2.32
C THR A 68 -2.32 -5.04 2.73
N ILE A 69 -1.43 -4.44 1.95
CA ILE A 69 -0.01 -4.33 2.28
C ILE A 69 0.27 -2.86 2.60
N TYR A 70 0.98 -2.58 3.68
CA TYR A 70 1.26 -1.20 4.09
C TYR A 70 2.58 -1.06 4.87
N ASP A 71 3.16 0.13 4.82
CA ASP A 71 4.23 0.57 5.69
C ASP A 71 3.62 1.15 6.98
N PRO A 72 3.85 0.53 8.17
CA PRO A 72 3.36 1.03 9.45
C PRO A 72 4.20 2.17 10.03
N ASN A 73 5.40 2.40 9.52
CA ASN A 73 6.46 3.20 10.12
C ASN A 73 6.78 4.48 9.34
N PHE A 74 6.27 4.66 8.12
CA PHE A 74 6.51 5.86 7.32
C PHE A 74 6.17 7.14 8.10
N ILE A 75 4.96 7.20 8.67
CA ILE A 75 4.54 8.19 9.66
C ILE A 75 3.85 7.44 10.79
N GLN A 76 4.34 7.60 12.02
CA GLN A 76 3.76 6.92 13.19
C GLN A 76 2.25 7.22 13.31
N GLY A 77 1.44 6.15 13.31
CA GLY A 77 -0.02 6.23 13.43
C GLY A 77 -0.77 6.46 12.12
N PHE A 78 -0.07 6.62 10.99
CA PHE A 78 -0.67 6.80 9.67
C PHE A 78 -0.07 5.80 8.67
N PRO A 79 -0.72 4.65 8.43
CA PRO A 79 -0.21 3.65 7.51
C PRO A 79 -0.24 4.17 6.07
N PHE A 80 0.83 3.87 5.33
CA PHE A 80 0.91 4.12 3.88
C PHE A 80 0.72 2.78 3.16
N TYR A 81 -0.30 2.68 2.34
CA TYR A 81 -0.68 1.43 1.71
C TYR A 81 -0.07 1.30 0.32
N LEU A 82 0.33 0.08 -0.02
CA LEU A 82 0.66 -0.31 -1.40
C LEU A 82 -0.62 -0.21 -2.25
N GLN A 83 -0.51 0.50 -3.37
CA GLN A 83 -1.61 0.86 -4.26
C GLN A 83 -1.15 0.83 -5.71
N ILE A 84 -2.12 0.68 -6.61
CA ILE A 84 -1.95 1.02 -8.02
C ILE A 84 -2.68 2.34 -8.27
N TRP A 85 -1.94 3.37 -8.68
CA TRP A 85 -2.51 4.66 -9.05
C TRP A 85 -2.22 4.97 -10.52
N GLY A 86 -3.27 4.93 -11.34
CA GLY A 86 -3.09 4.83 -12.79
C GLY A 86 -2.38 3.51 -13.12
N ASN A 87 -1.18 3.61 -13.69
CA ASN A 87 -0.30 2.49 -14.01
C ASN A 87 0.94 2.41 -13.09
N LEU A 88 0.99 3.23 -12.03
CA LEU A 88 2.13 3.32 -11.12
C LEU A 88 1.87 2.46 -9.89
N VAL A 89 2.89 1.70 -9.48
CA VAL A 89 2.88 1.05 -8.15
C VAL A 89 3.42 2.06 -7.14
N ILE A 90 2.61 2.38 -6.14
CA ILE A 90 2.93 3.40 -5.14
C ILE A 90 2.67 2.89 -3.73
N VAL A 91 3.27 3.54 -2.74
CA VAL A 91 2.97 3.45 -1.32
C VAL A 91 2.50 4.82 -0.86
N ALA A 92 1.23 4.97 -0.51
CA ALA A 92 0.61 6.27 -0.25
C ALA A 92 -0.46 6.22 0.85
N VAL A 93 -0.82 7.39 1.37
CA VAL A 93 -1.97 7.52 2.28
C VAL A 93 -3.29 7.27 1.55
N GLY A 94 -4.29 6.77 2.28
CA GLY A 94 -5.66 6.66 1.78
C GLY A 94 -6.15 5.23 1.59
N VAL A 95 -7.31 5.10 0.95
CA VAL A 95 -8.00 3.83 0.74
C VAL A 95 -7.43 3.11 -0.48
N THR A 96 -6.84 1.94 -0.24
CA THR A 96 -6.77 0.89 -1.28
C THR A 96 -8.20 0.50 -1.64
N ASP A 97 -8.50 0.18 -2.91
CA ASP A 97 -9.67 -0.68 -3.13
C ASP A 97 -9.37 -1.99 -2.41
N VAL A 98 -10.10 -2.22 -1.32
CA VAL A 98 -10.02 -3.44 -0.53
C VAL A 98 -10.18 -4.63 -1.46
N ALA A 99 -9.24 -5.59 -1.37
CA ALA A 99 -9.08 -6.77 -2.23
C ALA A 99 -8.28 -6.63 -3.54
N GLN A 100 -7.57 -5.52 -3.80
CA GLN A 100 -6.63 -5.47 -4.93
C GLN A 100 -5.51 -6.51 -4.77
N PHE A 101 -4.83 -6.54 -3.62
CA PHE A 101 -3.61 -7.32 -3.43
C PHE A 101 -3.84 -8.57 -2.60
N ARG A 102 -3.60 -9.75 -3.17
CA ARG A 102 -3.73 -11.03 -2.45
C ARG A 102 -2.46 -11.84 -2.54
N VAL A 103 -1.95 -12.27 -1.38
CA VAL A 103 -0.84 -13.22 -1.31
C VAL A 103 -1.39 -14.64 -1.44
N GLY A 104 -1.02 -15.30 -2.54
CA GLY A 104 -1.37 -16.68 -2.83
C GLY A 104 -0.67 -17.71 -1.93
N PRO A 105 -1.06 -18.99 -1.99
CA PRO A 105 -0.46 -20.06 -1.18
C PRO A 105 1.00 -20.36 -1.54
N ASN A 106 1.44 -19.96 -2.72
CA ASN A 106 2.81 -20.02 -3.24
C ASN A 106 3.64 -18.76 -2.87
N SER A 107 3.09 -17.88 -2.04
CA SER A 107 3.68 -16.58 -1.67
C SER A 107 3.83 -15.59 -2.83
N TYR A 108 3.09 -15.74 -3.93
CA TYR A 108 3.06 -14.73 -4.99
C TYR A 108 1.94 -13.72 -4.73
N LEU A 109 2.22 -12.46 -5.04
CA LEU A 109 1.25 -11.38 -4.96
C LEU A 109 0.43 -11.35 -6.25
N SER A 110 -0.89 -11.34 -6.08
CA SER A 110 -1.83 -11.17 -7.18
C SER A 110 -2.56 -9.84 -7.05
N VAL A 111 -2.83 -9.21 -8.18
CA VAL A 111 -3.71 -8.05 -8.32
C VAL A 111 -4.95 -8.48 -9.06
N ASN A 112 -6.13 -8.28 -8.45
CA ASN A 112 -7.41 -8.69 -9.03
C ASN A 112 -7.45 -10.18 -9.46
N GLY A 113 -6.72 -11.04 -8.73
CA GLY A 113 -6.65 -12.48 -9.00
C GLY A 113 -5.60 -12.90 -10.03
N SER A 114 -4.83 -11.97 -10.60
CA SER A 114 -3.71 -12.26 -11.51
C SER A 114 -2.37 -11.95 -10.85
N GLU A 115 -1.40 -12.87 -10.94
CA GLU A 115 0.00 -12.62 -10.54
C GLU A 115 0.76 -11.79 -11.60
N ASN A 116 0.21 -11.71 -12.82
CA ASN A 116 0.78 -10.97 -13.94
C ASN A 116 0.32 -9.51 -13.94
N GLY A 117 1.01 -8.71 -14.76
CA GLY A 117 0.68 -7.32 -15.03
C GLY A 117 1.66 -6.34 -14.40
N PHE A 118 2.71 -6.81 -13.72
CA PHE A 118 3.78 -5.95 -13.24
C PHE A 118 4.90 -5.82 -14.26
N TYR A 119 5.40 -4.60 -14.42
CA TYR A 119 6.43 -4.25 -15.38
C TYR A 119 7.47 -3.32 -14.76
N ALA A 120 8.73 -3.54 -15.10
CA ALA A 120 9.85 -2.70 -14.70
C ALA A 120 10.26 -1.81 -15.88
N ALA A 121 10.29 -0.49 -15.68
CA ALA A 121 10.67 0.46 -16.72
C ALA A 121 11.59 1.57 -16.20
N LYS A 122 12.43 2.10 -17.09
CA LYS A 122 13.25 3.31 -16.85
C LYS A 122 12.68 4.49 -17.62
N ASN A 123 13.08 5.69 -17.21
CA ASN A 123 12.69 6.96 -17.84
C ASN A 123 11.16 7.13 -17.89
N THR A 124 10.48 6.83 -16.79
CA THR A 124 9.02 6.92 -16.63
C THR A 124 8.55 8.34 -16.31
N ASN A 125 9.45 9.32 -16.37
CA ASN A 125 9.19 10.73 -16.11
C ASN A 125 8.67 10.98 -14.68
N ASP A 126 9.25 10.28 -13.71
CA ASP A 126 9.00 10.52 -12.28
C ASP A 126 9.53 11.91 -11.86
N PRO A 127 8.92 12.56 -10.85
CA PRO A 127 9.17 13.98 -10.53
C PRO A 127 10.63 14.33 -10.26
N TYR A 128 11.37 13.45 -9.59
CA TYR A 128 12.79 13.65 -9.28
C TYR A 128 13.76 12.82 -10.14
N ASN A 129 13.24 12.17 -11.19
CA ASN A 129 14.00 11.48 -12.22
C ASN A 129 14.87 10.30 -11.72
N TYR A 130 14.46 9.62 -10.65
CA TYR A 130 15.07 8.38 -10.17
C TYR A 130 14.97 7.26 -11.21
N SER A 131 13.93 7.24 -12.03
CA SER A 131 13.73 6.22 -13.08
C SER A 131 14.78 6.28 -14.19
N SER A 132 15.58 7.35 -14.28
CA SER A 132 16.71 7.41 -15.21
C SER A 132 17.81 6.40 -14.84
N ALA A 133 17.97 6.10 -13.54
CA ALA A 133 18.98 5.18 -13.03
C ALA A 133 18.39 3.84 -12.59
N GLN A 134 17.18 3.86 -12.01
CA GLN A 134 16.53 2.69 -11.40
C GLN A 134 15.28 2.27 -12.18
N TYR A 135 14.94 1.00 -12.13
CA TYR A 135 13.66 0.55 -12.67
C TYR A 135 12.53 0.93 -11.72
N GLN A 136 11.51 1.60 -12.23
CA GLN A 136 10.26 1.86 -11.53
C GLN A 136 9.29 0.70 -11.75
N ALA A 137 8.53 0.34 -10.71
CA ALA A 137 7.48 -0.66 -10.79
C ALA A 137 6.19 -0.04 -11.34
N LEU A 138 5.66 -0.64 -12.39
CA LEU A 138 4.43 -0.28 -13.06
C LEU A 138 3.45 -1.45 -13.04
N TYR A 139 2.16 -1.15 -13.22
CA TYR A 139 1.10 -2.14 -13.39
C TYR A 139 0.25 -1.85 -14.63
N TYR A 140 0.13 -2.84 -15.50
CA TYR A 140 -0.76 -2.87 -16.65
C TYR A 140 -1.48 -4.21 -16.68
N ALA A 141 -2.81 -4.21 -16.62
CA ALA A 141 -3.59 -5.45 -16.64
C ALA A 141 -3.46 -6.16 -17.99
N ASP A 142 -3.38 -5.39 -19.08
CA ASP A 142 -3.18 -5.87 -20.44
C ASP A 142 -1.76 -5.58 -20.90
N GLU A 143 -1.05 -6.61 -21.36
CA GLU A 143 0.36 -6.52 -21.79
C GLU A 143 0.56 -5.56 -22.96
N SER A 144 -0.44 -5.40 -23.82
CA SER A 144 -0.37 -4.49 -24.98
C SER A 144 -0.26 -3.02 -24.59
N ASP A 145 -0.65 -2.66 -23.37
CA ASP A 145 -0.61 -1.28 -22.87
C ASP A 145 0.72 -0.98 -22.16
N ALA A 146 1.51 -2.00 -21.86
CA ALA A 146 2.80 -1.83 -21.20
C ALA A 146 3.78 -1.08 -22.12
N PRO A 147 4.56 -0.11 -21.60
CA PRO A 147 5.54 0.62 -22.38
C PRO A 147 6.54 -0.32 -23.07
N GLU A 148 6.89 0.01 -24.30
CA GLU A 148 7.88 -0.74 -25.06
C GLU A 148 9.22 -0.80 -24.31
N GLY A 149 9.83 -1.98 -24.26
CA GLY A 149 11.08 -2.22 -23.54
C GLY A 149 10.93 -2.35 -22.01
N SER A 150 9.70 -2.32 -21.48
CA SER A 150 9.45 -2.69 -20.10
C SER A 150 9.63 -4.20 -19.89
N ILE A 151 10.12 -4.57 -18.72
CA ILE A 151 10.46 -5.96 -18.40
C ILE A 151 9.34 -6.54 -17.52
N PRO A 152 8.64 -7.60 -17.94
CA PRO A 152 7.59 -8.20 -17.13
C PRO A 152 8.19 -8.90 -15.90
N PHE A 153 7.46 -8.84 -14.80
CA PHE A 153 7.79 -9.59 -13.60
C PHE A 153 6.55 -9.98 -12.79
N THR A 154 6.74 -10.85 -11.82
CA THR A 154 5.78 -11.16 -10.76
C THR A 154 6.41 -10.84 -9.41
N ILE A 155 5.57 -10.64 -8.38
CA ILE A 155 6.05 -10.28 -7.05
C ILE A 155 5.96 -11.50 -6.14
N TYR A 156 7.10 -11.91 -5.60
CA TYR A 156 7.22 -12.90 -4.53
C TYR A 156 7.27 -12.19 -3.17
N VAL A 157 6.48 -12.69 -2.22
CA VAL A 157 6.34 -12.17 -0.87
C VAL A 157 7.20 -12.99 0.08
N ASP A 158 8.30 -12.41 0.53
CA ASP A 158 9.19 -13.03 1.51
C ASP A 158 8.72 -12.63 2.92
N SER A 159 8.05 -13.59 3.58
CA SER A 159 7.50 -13.40 4.92
C SER A 159 8.47 -13.96 5.96
N SER A 160 8.90 -13.14 6.91
CA SER A 160 9.54 -13.66 8.12
C SER A 160 8.44 -14.10 9.09
N GLU A 161 8.44 -15.38 9.50
CA GLU A 161 7.52 -15.86 10.53
C GLU A 161 7.84 -15.19 11.89
N SER A 162 7.18 -14.07 12.16
CA SER A 162 7.24 -13.39 13.47
C SER A 162 5.84 -13.39 14.10
N ASN A 163 5.76 -13.94 15.32
CA ASN A 163 4.59 -14.22 16.17
C ASN A 163 3.26 -13.52 15.81
N VAL A 164 2.24 -14.35 15.56
CA VAL A 164 0.82 -14.00 15.53
C VAL A 164 0.46 -13.28 16.84
N THR A 165 0.34 -11.96 16.81
CA THR A 165 -0.26 -11.23 17.94
C THR A 165 -1.78 -11.25 17.75
N SER A 166 -2.39 -12.36 18.15
CA SER A 166 -3.84 -12.51 18.21
C SER A 166 -4.38 -11.63 19.35
N VAL A 167 -4.83 -10.41 19.05
CA VAL A 167 -5.47 -9.55 20.07
C VAL A 167 -6.92 -9.99 20.27
N ALA A 168 -7.12 -11.07 21.02
CA ALA A 168 -8.47 -11.49 21.43
C ALA A 168 -9.13 -10.37 22.25
N ALA A 169 -10.29 -9.90 21.81
CA ALA A 169 -11.11 -8.95 22.55
C ALA A 169 -11.71 -9.66 23.79
N THR A 170 -11.07 -9.48 24.95
CA THR A 170 -11.65 -9.89 26.23
C THR A 170 -12.66 -8.85 26.68
N THR A 171 -13.95 -9.09 26.43
CA THR A 171 -15.03 -8.37 27.12
C THR A 171 -15.18 -8.91 28.54
N THR A 172 -14.58 -8.22 29.51
CA THR A 172 -14.99 -8.33 30.92
C THR A 172 -15.23 -6.93 31.47
N ALA A 173 -16.50 -6.55 31.53
CA ALA A 173 -16.93 -5.42 32.34
C ALA A 173 -16.84 -5.81 33.82
N THR A 174 -16.18 -4.96 34.63
CA THR A 174 -16.60 -4.50 35.97
C THR A 174 -15.40 -4.17 36.86
N SER A 175 -15.21 -2.85 37.05
CA SER A 175 -14.66 -2.08 38.19
C SER A 175 -13.70 -2.73 39.20
N ALA A 176 -12.44 -2.28 39.21
CA ALA A 176 -11.69 -1.86 40.41
C ALA A 176 -10.36 -1.15 40.04
N MET A 177 -10.06 -0.04 40.71
CA MET A 177 -8.79 0.72 40.65
C MET A 177 -7.61 -0.02 41.34
N PRO A 178 -6.34 0.40 41.13
CA PRO A 178 -5.18 -0.48 41.07
C PRO A 178 -4.32 -0.50 42.35
N SER A 179 -3.45 -1.52 42.45
CA SER A 179 -2.27 -1.50 43.33
C SER A 179 -1.00 -1.55 42.47
N ILE A 180 -0.20 -0.49 42.52
CA ILE A 180 1.12 -0.42 41.89
C ILE A 180 2.12 -1.14 42.79
N THR A 181 2.73 -2.22 42.28
CA THR A 181 3.96 -2.81 42.83
C THR A 181 5.11 -2.57 41.87
N THR A 182 6.10 -1.82 42.34
CA THR A 182 7.36 -1.54 41.65
C THR A 182 8.22 -2.79 41.54
N ALA A 183 8.56 -3.19 40.31
CA ALA A 183 9.70 -4.06 40.03
C ALA A 183 10.75 -3.30 39.22
N SER A 184 11.95 -3.27 39.79
CA SER A 184 13.14 -2.56 39.34
C SER A 184 13.89 -3.38 38.28
N TYR A 185 14.29 -2.76 37.16
CA TYR A 185 15.33 -3.27 36.27
C TYR A 185 16.24 -2.13 35.79
N SER A 186 17.50 -2.26 36.21
CA SER A 186 18.78 -1.65 35.79
C SER A 186 18.81 -0.64 34.64
N ASN A 187 19.34 0.55 34.94
CA ASN A 187 19.75 1.59 34.00
C ASN A 187 20.90 1.12 33.09
N ALA A 188 20.67 1.08 31.78
CA ALA A 188 21.72 1.20 30.76
C ALA A 188 21.78 2.67 30.30
N SER A 189 22.97 3.28 30.36
CA SER A 189 23.18 4.68 29.98
C SER A 189 23.07 4.88 28.47
N ILE A 190 22.17 5.75 28.03
CA ILE A 190 22.17 6.27 26.66
C ILE A 190 22.85 7.64 26.68
N THR A 191 24.02 7.72 26.06
CA THR A 191 24.71 8.98 25.75
C THR A 191 23.95 9.68 24.61
N SER A 192 23.33 10.83 24.88
CA SER A 192 22.70 11.65 23.83
C SER A 192 23.76 12.42 23.04
N MET A 193 23.88 12.17 21.75
CA MET A 193 24.56 13.10 20.84
C MET A 193 23.54 14.17 20.41
N ASN A 194 23.75 15.39 20.92
CA ASN A 194 23.00 16.57 20.55
C ASN A 194 23.62 17.15 19.27
N SER A 195 22.92 17.06 18.13
CA SER A 195 23.33 17.75 16.90
C SER A 195 22.30 18.82 16.54
N THR A 196 22.67 20.07 16.83
CA THR A 196 21.98 21.28 16.38
C THR A 196 22.16 21.46 14.88
N ALA A 197 21.06 21.32 14.11
CA ALA A 197 20.99 21.79 12.73
C ALA A 197 20.28 23.16 12.69
N THR A 198 20.99 24.16 12.16
CA THR A 198 20.53 25.54 12.02
C THR A 198 19.47 25.63 10.93
N ALA A 199 18.33 26.26 11.25
CA ALA A 199 17.25 26.50 10.30
C ALA A 199 17.67 27.55 9.25
N THR A 200 17.68 27.19 7.98
CA THR A 200 17.70 28.13 6.85
C THR A 200 16.31 28.16 6.20
N THR A 201 15.81 29.38 6.05
CA THR A 201 14.51 29.76 5.49
C THR A 201 14.25 29.17 4.09
N PRO A 202 13.05 28.64 3.79
CA PRO A 202 12.71 28.26 2.42
C PRO A 202 12.50 29.51 1.55
N ALA A 203 13.15 29.51 0.38
CA ALA A 203 12.95 30.49 -0.68
C ALA A 203 11.52 30.39 -1.25
N GLN A 204 10.90 31.55 -1.50
CA GLN A 204 9.60 31.65 -2.17
C GLN A 204 9.72 31.23 -3.64
N PHE A 205 8.91 30.28 -4.08
CA PHE A 205 8.71 29.99 -5.51
C PHE A 205 7.44 30.68 -6.01
N THR A 206 7.63 31.63 -6.93
CA THR A 206 6.59 32.17 -7.81
C THR A 206 6.62 31.34 -9.08
N GLY A 207 5.53 30.64 -9.40
CA GLY A 207 5.44 29.81 -10.59
C GLY A 207 4.05 29.23 -10.75
N ALA A 208 3.10 30.06 -11.17
CA ALA A 208 1.79 29.64 -11.60
C ALA A 208 1.87 28.94 -12.97
N ALA A 209 1.22 27.79 -13.11
CA ALA A 209 0.80 27.28 -14.41
C ALA A 209 -0.68 26.90 -14.32
N ALA A 210 -1.45 27.45 -15.26
CA ALA A 210 -2.90 27.59 -15.22
C ALA A 210 -3.66 26.29 -15.47
N LEU A 211 -4.77 26.14 -14.74
CA LEU A 211 -5.89 25.26 -15.09
C LEU A 211 -6.53 25.76 -16.40
N ASN A 212 -6.44 24.98 -17.47
CA ASN A 212 -7.26 25.23 -18.66
C ASN A 212 -8.66 24.67 -18.40
N GLN A 213 -9.60 25.54 -18.03
CA GLN A 213 -11.00 25.19 -17.87
C GLN A 213 -11.65 24.90 -19.23
N ILE A 214 -12.29 23.74 -19.34
CA ILE A 214 -13.26 23.43 -20.39
C ILE A 214 -14.50 24.28 -20.14
N SER A 215 -14.69 25.34 -20.92
CA SER A 215 -15.96 26.06 -20.99
C SER A 215 -16.77 25.56 -22.17
N GLY A 216 -17.95 25.02 -21.86
CA GLY A 216 -18.95 24.64 -22.85
C GLY A 216 -19.45 25.84 -23.65
N VAL A 217 -19.80 25.57 -24.91
CA VAL A 217 -20.63 26.45 -25.71
C VAL A 217 -21.84 25.64 -26.18
N LEU A 218 -22.99 25.97 -25.60
CA LEU A 218 -24.31 25.75 -26.20
C LEU A 218 -24.32 26.37 -27.60
N LEU A 219 -24.78 25.63 -28.61
CA LEU A 219 -25.42 26.24 -29.76
C LEU A 219 -26.79 25.60 -30.01
N VAL A 220 -27.81 26.42 -29.79
CA VAL A 220 -29.21 26.22 -30.17
C VAL A 220 -29.32 26.41 -31.68
N GLY A 221 -30.08 25.53 -32.36
CA GLY A 221 -30.39 25.70 -33.77
C GLY A 221 -31.30 24.60 -34.33
N ALA A 222 -32.60 24.78 -34.14
CA ALA A 222 -33.66 23.98 -34.77
C ALA A 222 -33.74 24.23 -36.29
N LEU A 223 -34.12 23.22 -37.07
CA LEU A 223 -35.28 23.18 -37.97
C LEU A 223 -35.20 21.91 -38.83
N GLY A 224 -36.30 21.15 -38.87
CA GLY A 224 -36.35 19.82 -39.49
C GLY A 224 -36.58 19.81 -41.00
N LEU A 225 -36.65 18.60 -41.55
CA LEU A 225 -37.60 18.25 -42.61
C LEU A 225 -37.70 16.71 -42.73
N ALA A 226 -38.90 16.19 -42.60
CA ALA A 226 -39.28 14.85 -43.03
C ALA A 226 -39.75 14.91 -44.49
N MET A 227 -39.36 13.93 -45.32
CA MET A 227 -40.15 13.21 -46.35
C MET A 227 -39.36 12.84 -47.63
N LEU A 228 -39.64 11.62 -48.10
CA LEU A 228 -39.48 11.04 -49.46
C LEU A 228 -38.03 10.91 -49.98
N LEU A 229 -37.53 9.74 -50.39
CA LEU A 229 -38.07 8.67 -51.24
C LEU A 229 -37.52 7.29 -50.80
#